data_AF-A0A8X6T0J7-F1
#
_entry.id   AF-A0A8X6T0J7-F1
#
_cell.length_a   1.000
_cell.length_b   1.000
_cell.length_c   1.000
_cell.angle_alpha   90.00
_cell.angle_beta   90.00
_cell.angle_gamma   90.00
#
_symmetry.space_group_name_H-M   'P 1'
#
loop_
_entity.id
_entity.type
_entity.pdbx_description
1 polymer ?
#
loop_
_entity_poly.entity_id
_entity_poly.type
_entity_poly.pdbx_seq_one_letter_code
_entity_poly.pdbx_strand_id
1 'polypeptide(L)'
;MEINKEKIWLFLQFFFHIGENGSQVLEIANGVYGADTVTANYVQFWFRRFRSGIYDVKDAPHTDRPIVENVDKITEIIEADWLVSGRNITQGLKIDHKTVLSHLRKVEFKKKLPVWVPLQNTGWIEFPSAKPRPIEMKFSHCLSRW
;
A
#
# COMPACT_ATOMS: atom_id res chain seq x y z
N MET A 1 -6.20 6.94 32.96
CA MET A 1 -6.50 5.56 32.53
C MET A 1 -6.10 5.44 31.08
N GLU A 2 -5.30 4.45 30.70
CA GLU A 2 -5.03 4.18 29.29
C GLU A 2 -6.28 3.56 28.64
N ILE A 3 -6.90 4.32 27.74
CA ILE A 3 -8.09 3.91 27.01
C ILE A 3 -7.62 3.01 25.86
N ASN A 4 -7.76 1.70 26.02
CA ASN A 4 -7.50 0.73 24.95
C ASN A 4 -8.83 0.43 24.21
N LYS A 5 -8.81 0.51 22.87
CA LYS A 5 -9.93 0.19 21.96
C LYS A 5 -10.52 -1.21 22.24
N GLU A 6 -9.67 -2.17 22.60
CA GLU A 6 -10.10 -3.54 22.93
C GLU A 6 -10.95 -3.61 24.20
N LYS A 7 -10.62 -2.80 25.22
CA LYS A 7 -11.39 -2.75 26.49
C LYS A 7 -12.78 -2.17 26.27
N ILE A 8 -12.87 -1.07 25.49
CA ILE A 8 -14.15 -0.49 25.10
C ILE A 8 -14.96 -1.50 24.29
N TRP A 9 -14.32 -2.20 23.36
CA TRP A 9 -15.00 -3.20 22.55
C TRP A 9 -15.58 -4.36 23.38
N LEU A 10 -14.79 -4.94 24.30
CA LEU A 10 -15.25 -5.99 25.22
C LEU A 10 -16.43 -5.51 26.08
N PHE A 11 -16.36 -4.28 26.56
CA PHE A 11 -17.44 -3.64 27.31
C PHE A 11 -18.73 -3.57 26.46
N LEU A 12 -18.64 -3.08 25.22
CA LEU A 12 -19.81 -3.01 24.33
C LEU A 12 -20.39 -4.40 24.02
N GLN A 13 -19.54 -5.40 23.83
CA GLN A 13 -19.97 -6.78 23.58
C GLN A 13 -20.72 -7.35 24.80
N PHE A 14 -20.22 -7.14 26.01
CA PHE A 14 -20.87 -7.58 27.24
C PHE A 14 -22.29 -7.02 27.37
N PHE A 15 -22.45 -5.70 27.18
CA PHE A 15 -23.76 -5.06 27.24
C PHE A 15 -24.70 -5.47 26.09
N PHE A 16 -24.15 -5.76 24.92
CA PHE A 16 -24.94 -6.32 23.82
C PHE A 16 -25.53 -7.69 24.17
N HIS A 17 -24.78 -8.56 24.85
CA HIS A 17 -25.28 -9.87 25.28
C HIS A 17 -26.32 -9.78 26.41
N ILE A 18 -26.24 -8.73 27.25
CA ILE A 18 -27.26 -8.44 28.27
C ILE A 18 -28.56 -7.91 27.64
N GLY A 19 -28.47 -7.28 26.47
CA GLY A 19 -29.62 -6.73 25.75
C GLY A 19 -29.94 -5.27 26.06
N GLU A 20 -28.99 -4.52 26.61
CA GLU A 20 -29.16 -3.10 26.92
C GLU A 20 -29.23 -2.24 25.66
N ASN A 21 -29.88 -1.07 25.77
CA ASN A 21 -30.01 -0.16 24.64
C ASN A 21 -28.69 0.62 24.40
N GLY A 22 -28.34 0.85 23.14
CA GLY A 22 -27.09 1.52 22.77
C GLY A 22 -26.92 2.92 23.39
N SER A 23 -28.02 3.64 23.64
CA SER A 23 -27.98 4.94 24.34
C SER A 23 -27.59 4.82 25.82
N GLN A 24 -28.08 3.81 26.53
CA GLN A 24 -27.70 3.56 27.93
C GLN A 24 -26.24 3.12 27.99
N VAL A 25 -25.83 2.25 27.08
CA VAL A 25 -24.43 1.78 27.00
C VAL A 25 -23.47 2.94 26.72
N LEU A 26 -23.87 3.93 25.91
CA LEU A 26 -23.10 5.14 25.67
C LEU A 26 -22.89 5.96 26.95
N GLU A 27 -23.97 6.21 27.70
CA GLU A 27 -23.92 6.96 28.96
C GLU A 27 -23.03 6.26 30.00
N ILE A 28 -23.19 4.94 30.15
CA ILE A 28 -22.38 4.13 31.08
C ILE A 28 -20.90 4.12 30.62
N ALA A 29 -20.64 3.93 29.33
CA ALA A 29 -19.28 3.93 28.80
C ALA A 29 -18.56 5.26 29.05
N ASN A 30 -19.23 6.38 28.80
CA ASN A 30 -18.68 7.71 29.05
C ASN A 30 -18.56 8.03 30.55
N GLY A 31 -19.41 7.44 31.40
CA GLY A 31 -19.25 7.51 32.86
C GLY A 31 -18.04 6.73 33.38
N VAL A 32 -17.72 5.57 32.79
CA VAL A 32 -16.63 4.68 33.21
C VAL A 32 -15.26 5.13 32.66
N TYR A 33 -15.20 5.45 31.36
CA TYR A 33 -13.93 5.72 30.68
C TYR A 33 -13.60 7.22 30.57
N GLY A 34 -14.58 8.10 30.81
CA GLY A 34 -14.45 9.55 30.72
C GLY A 34 -15.42 10.14 29.69
N ALA A 35 -15.81 11.40 29.91
CA ALA A 35 -16.72 12.11 29.01
C ALA A 35 -16.20 12.09 27.56
N ASP A 36 -17.12 11.85 26.63
CA ASP A 36 -16.86 11.78 25.17
C ASP A 36 -15.82 10.74 24.73
N THR A 37 -15.52 9.73 25.56
CA THR A 37 -14.61 8.65 25.17
C THR A 37 -15.20 7.80 24.05
N VAL A 38 -16.50 7.53 24.12
CA VAL A 38 -17.24 6.74 23.14
C VAL A 38 -18.31 7.63 22.51
N THR A 39 -18.41 7.57 21.18
CA THR A 39 -19.45 8.28 20.44
C THR A 39 -20.65 7.37 20.16
N ALA A 40 -21.84 7.95 20.03
CA ALA A 40 -23.05 7.20 19.67
C ALA A 40 -22.86 6.39 18.36
N ASN A 41 -22.15 6.97 17.39
CA ASN A 41 -21.83 6.31 16.13
C ASN A 41 -20.99 5.05 16.34
N TYR A 42 -20.01 5.09 17.24
CA TYR A 42 -19.16 3.93 17.56
C TYR A 42 -19.97 2.79 18.18
N VAL A 43 -20.86 3.09 19.15
CA VAL A 43 -21.74 2.09 19.76
C VAL A 43 -22.67 1.46 18.72
N GLN A 44 -23.33 2.28 17.91
CA GLN A 44 -24.24 1.81 16.86
C GLN A 44 -23.53 0.97 15.80
N PHE A 45 -22.32 1.37 15.40
CA PHE A 45 -21.49 0.62 14.46
C PHE A 45 -21.21 -0.80 14.98
N TRP A 46 -20.76 -0.92 16.22
CA TRP A 46 -20.47 -2.24 16.82
C TRP A 46 -21.72 -3.07 17.07
N PHE A 47 -22.82 -2.46 17.53
CA PHE A 47 -24.09 -3.16 17.69
C PHE A 47 -24.61 -3.75 16.37
N ARG A 48 -24.42 -3.05 15.25
CA ARG A 48 -24.72 -3.60 13.92
C ARG A 48 -23.83 -4.80 13.59
N ARG A 49 -22.52 -4.72 13.88
CA ARG A 49 -21.60 -5.85 13.64
C ARG A 49 -21.88 -7.06 14.50
N PHE A 50 -22.22 -6.86 15.79
CA PHE A 50 -22.59 -7.94 16.69
C PHE A 50 -23.87 -8.65 16.25
N ARG A 51 -24.86 -7.91 15.72
CA ARG A 51 -26.05 -8.50 15.09
C ARG A 51 -25.71 -9.33 13.84
N SER A 52 -24.64 -8.98 13.12
CA SER A 52 -24.12 -9.75 11.98
C SER A 52 -23.17 -10.88 12.39
N GLY A 53 -22.96 -11.13 13.69
CA GLY A 53 -22.07 -12.19 14.19
C GLY A 53 -20.57 -11.89 14.01
N ILE A 54 -20.19 -10.63 13.77
CA ILE A 54 -18.79 -10.22 13.63
C ILE A 54 -18.28 -9.70 14.98
N TYR A 55 -17.35 -10.45 15.57
CA TYR A 55 -16.77 -10.18 16.89
C TYR A 55 -15.25 -9.92 16.86
N ASP A 56 -14.63 -9.72 15.70
CA ASP A 56 -13.22 -9.37 15.67
C ASP A 56 -13.04 -7.85 15.86
N VAL A 57 -12.13 -7.47 16.77
CA VAL A 57 -11.70 -6.08 16.98
C VAL A 57 -10.77 -5.62 15.87
N LYS A 58 -10.02 -6.58 15.30
CA LYS A 58 -9.07 -6.29 14.25
C LYS A 58 -9.84 -5.83 13.04
N ASP A 59 -9.48 -4.64 12.56
CA ASP A 59 -9.92 -4.19 11.27
C ASP A 59 -9.46 -5.25 10.26
N ALA A 60 -10.38 -5.72 9.40
CA ALA A 60 -10.01 -6.60 8.30
C ALA A 60 -8.83 -5.96 7.57
N PRO A 61 -7.83 -6.74 7.11
CA PRO A 61 -6.72 -6.19 6.36
C PRO A 61 -7.32 -5.29 5.29
N HIS A 62 -6.96 -4.01 5.33
CA HIS A 62 -7.42 -3.06 4.34
C HIS A 62 -7.16 -3.71 2.99
N THR A 63 -8.21 -3.89 2.20
CA THR A 63 -8.05 -4.22 0.78
C THR A 63 -7.29 -3.05 0.18
N ASP A 64 -5.97 -3.15 0.21
CA ASP A 64 -5.12 -2.29 -0.56
C ASP A 64 -5.64 -2.38 -1.99
N ARG A 65 -5.85 -1.22 -2.61
CA ARG A 65 -6.14 -1.16 -4.05
C ARG A 65 -5.17 -2.09 -4.76
N PRO A 66 -5.57 -2.83 -5.81
CA PRO A 66 -4.68 -3.70 -6.56
C PRO A 66 -3.61 -2.85 -7.27
N ILE A 67 -2.58 -2.49 -6.52
CA ILE A 67 -1.37 -1.82 -6.98
C ILE A 67 -0.46 -2.90 -7.58
N VAL A 68 -0.50 -4.12 -7.01
CA VAL A 68 0.34 -5.26 -7.38
C VAL A 68 0.20 -5.61 -8.87
N GLU A 69 -1.02 -5.76 -9.39
CA GLU A 69 -1.22 -6.14 -10.80
C GLU A 69 -0.67 -5.13 -11.83
N ASN A 70 -0.55 -3.86 -11.43
CA ASN A 70 -0.03 -2.81 -12.31
C ASN A 70 1.49 -2.70 -12.22
N VAL A 71 2.10 -3.10 -11.09
CA VAL A 71 3.54 -3.10 -10.89
C VAL A 71 4.21 -4.08 -11.85
N ASP A 72 3.75 -5.33 -11.85
CA ASP A 72 4.35 -6.41 -12.63
C ASP A 72 4.33 -6.11 -14.15
N LYS A 73 3.23 -5.52 -14.63
CA LYS A 73 3.07 -5.12 -16.04
C LYS A 73 3.98 -3.95 -16.43
N ILE A 74 4.21 -2.99 -15.53
CA ILE A 74 5.12 -1.88 -15.80
C ILE A 74 6.57 -2.42 -15.86
N THR A 75 6.94 -3.32 -14.96
CA THR A 75 8.27 -3.95 -14.98
C THR A 75 8.49 -4.79 -16.24
N GLU A 76 7.51 -5.57 -16.68
CA GLU A 76 7.60 -6.40 -17.90
C GLU A 76 7.87 -5.54 -19.16
N ILE A 77 7.17 -4.41 -19.31
CA ILE A 77 7.39 -3.49 -20.45
C ILE A 77 8.80 -2.90 -20.43
N ILE A 78 9.30 -2.53 -19.26
CA ILE A 78 10.65 -1.96 -19.10
C ILE A 78 11.73 -3.01 -19.38
N GLU A 79 11.52 -4.26 -18.96
CA GLU A 79 12.44 -5.37 -19.22
C GLU A 79 12.51 -5.73 -20.71
N ALA A 80 11.36 -5.68 -21.40
CA ALA A 80 11.25 -5.90 -22.84
C ALA A 80 11.91 -4.77 -23.65
N ASP A 81 11.61 -3.51 -23.33
CA ASP A 81 12.20 -2.34 -23.97
C ASP A 81 12.46 -1.20 -22.97
N TRP A 82 13.73 -1.03 -22.64
CA TRP A 82 14.18 -0.03 -21.67
C TRP A 82 14.18 1.41 -22.23
N LEU A 83 13.99 1.59 -23.55
CA LEU A 83 13.89 2.90 -24.20
C LEU A 83 12.47 3.48 -24.16
N VAL A 84 11.46 2.66 -23.81
CA VAL A 84 10.05 3.06 -23.77
C VAL A 84 9.87 4.29 -22.86
N SER A 85 9.11 5.27 -23.36
CA SER A 85 8.79 6.47 -22.59
C SER A 85 7.69 6.17 -21.57
N GLY A 86 7.71 6.85 -20.41
CA GLY A 86 6.63 6.72 -19.43
C GLY A 86 5.24 7.02 -20.01
N ARG A 87 5.15 7.92 -21.01
CA ARG A 87 3.90 8.20 -21.74
C ARG A 87 3.43 7.00 -22.57
N ASN A 88 4.34 6.29 -23.23
CA ASN A 88 4.00 5.09 -23.99
C ASN A 88 3.49 3.98 -23.05
N ILE A 89 4.11 3.82 -21.87
CA ILE A 89 3.63 2.89 -20.83
C ILE A 89 2.22 3.26 -20.38
N THR A 90 1.96 4.55 -20.13
CA THR A 90 0.61 5.01 -19.74
C THR A 90 -0.44 4.73 -20.81
N GLN A 91 -0.10 4.88 -22.09
CA GLN A 91 -1.00 4.60 -23.20
C GLN A 91 -1.24 3.09 -23.35
N GLY A 92 -0.19 2.27 -23.23
CA GLY A 92 -0.28 0.81 -23.35
C GLY A 92 -1.08 0.17 -22.21
N LEU A 93 -0.86 0.61 -20.98
CA LEU A 93 -1.52 0.05 -19.80
C LEU A 93 -2.80 0.80 -19.38
N LYS A 94 -3.11 1.94 -20.00
CA LYS A 94 -4.21 2.85 -19.62
C LYS A 94 -4.16 3.26 -18.14
N ILE A 95 -2.96 3.44 -17.60
CA ILE A 95 -2.69 3.85 -16.22
C ILE A 95 -2.35 5.35 -16.19
N ASP A 96 -2.71 6.03 -15.11
CA ASP A 96 -2.32 7.43 -14.89
C ASP A 96 -0.80 7.62 -14.88
N HIS A 97 -0.34 8.71 -15.51
CA HIS A 97 1.08 9.03 -15.63
C HIS A 97 1.77 9.26 -14.28
N LYS A 98 1.06 9.79 -13.27
CA LYS A 98 1.65 9.96 -11.92
C LYS A 98 1.90 8.61 -11.26
N THR A 99 1.04 7.62 -11.49
CA THR A 99 1.23 6.25 -10.98
C THR A 99 2.47 5.61 -11.60
N VAL A 100 2.64 5.72 -12.92
CA VAL A 100 3.83 5.21 -13.62
C VAL A 100 5.11 5.88 -13.11
N LEU A 101 5.11 7.21 -12.97
CA LEU A 101 6.27 7.94 -12.43
C LEU A 101 6.56 7.62 -10.94
N SER A 102 5.52 7.43 -10.12
CA SER A 102 5.69 7.01 -8.73
C SER A 102 6.34 5.63 -8.68
N HIS A 103 5.92 4.73 -9.57
CA HIS A 103 6.47 3.38 -9.64
C HIS A 103 7.93 3.38 -10.10
N LEU A 104 8.25 4.07 -11.20
CA LEU A 104 9.63 4.20 -11.70
C LEU A 104 10.60 4.74 -10.64
N ARG A 105 10.13 5.66 -9.78
CA ARG A 105 10.90 6.14 -8.63
C ARG A 105 11.10 5.08 -7.55
N LYS A 106 10.07 4.27 -7.24
CA LYS A 106 10.16 3.18 -6.26
C LYS A 106 11.14 2.09 -6.69
N VAL A 107 11.17 1.76 -7.97
CA VAL A 107 12.12 0.77 -8.53
C VAL A 107 13.50 1.37 -8.85
N GLU A 108 13.73 2.63 -8.44
CA GLU A 108 14.96 3.40 -8.71
C GLU A 108 15.42 3.38 -10.18
N PHE A 109 14.49 3.23 -11.12
CA PHE A 109 14.82 3.15 -12.53
C PHE A 109 15.29 4.52 -13.05
N LYS A 110 16.57 4.59 -13.44
CA LYS A 110 17.16 5.76 -14.07
C LYS A 110 17.36 5.48 -15.54
N LYS A 111 16.58 6.14 -16.40
CA LYS A 111 16.76 6.11 -17.85
C LYS A 111 18.17 6.63 -18.16
N LYS A 112 19.01 5.79 -18.75
CA LYS A 112 20.26 6.23 -19.37
C LYS A 112 19.95 6.65 -20.80
N LEU A 113 20.67 7.64 -21.31
CA LEU A 113 20.57 7.95 -22.74
C LEU A 113 21.54 7.06 -23.52
N PRO A 114 21.18 6.66 -24.74
CA PRO A 114 22.12 6.03 -25.64
C PRO A 114 23.32 6.96 -25.88
N VAL A 115 24.51 6.37 -25.97
CA VAL A 115 25.75 7.14 -26.16
C VAL A 115 26.04 7.18 -27.65
N TRP A 116 26.18 8.39 -28.17
CA TRP A 116 26.63 8.60 -29.55
C TRP A 116 28.14 8.47 -29.61
N VAL A 117 28.64 7.49 -30.36
CA VAL A 117 30.08 7.30 -30.56
C VAL A 117 30.42 7.68 -32.00
N PRO A 118 31.33 8.64 -32.22
CA PRO A 118 31.79 8.97 -33.56
C PRO A 118 32.66 7.82 -34.09
N LEU A 119 32.23 7.17 -35.17
CA LEU A 119 33.05 6.18 -35.87
C LEU A 119 33.77 6.87 -37.03
N GLN A 120 35.10 6.77 -37.06
CA GLN A 120 35.95 7.66 -37.87
C GLN A 120 35.69 7.63 -39.39
N ASN A 121 34.93 6.67 -39.95
CA ASN A 121 34.72 6.59 -41.40
C ASN A 121 33.27 6.27 -41.86
N THR A 122 32.24 6.30 -41.01
CA THR A 122 30.85 6.01 -41.44
C THR A 122 29.75 6.87 -40.81
N GLY A 123 30.10 7.93 -40.07
CA GLY A 123 29.14 8.84 -39.43
C GLY A 123 28.81 8.47 -37.97
N TRP A 124 27.80 9.14 -37.40
CA TRP A 124 27.37 8.94 -36.01
C TRP A 124 26.59 7.62 -35.88
N ILE A 125 27.09 6.69 -35.08
CA ILE A 125 26.39 5.43 -34.77
C ILE A 125 25.84 5.52 -33.34
N GLU A 126 24.57 5.21 -33.18
CA GLU A 126 23.93 5.10 -31.88
C GLU A 126 24.32 3.75 -31.24
N PHE A 127 25.07 3.80 -30.14
CA PHE A 127 25.31 2.60 -29.32
C PHE A 127 24.24 2.52 -28.23
N PRO A 128 23.45 1.43 -28.15
CA PRO A 128 22.52 1.25 -27.05
C PRO A 128 23.33 1.23 -25.75
N SER A 129 23.00 2.15 -24.83
CA SER A 129 23.56 2.12 -23.49
C SER A 129 23.31 0.73 -22.90
N ALA A 130 24.30 0.13 -22.27
CA ALA A 130 24.13 -1.16 -21.61
C ALA A 130 22.86 -1.12 -20.73
N LYS A 131 22.04 -2.18 -20.79
CA LYS A 131 20.81 -2.29 -19.98
C LYS A 131 21.10 -1.78 -18.57
N PRO A 132 20.33 -0.82 -18.03
CA PRO A 132 20.49 -0.46 -16.63
C PRO A 132 20.33 -1.76 -15.84
N ARG A 133 21.39 -2.18 -15.12
CA ARG A 133 21.31 -3.37 -14.28
C ARG A 133 20.11 -3.17 -13.35
N PRO A 134 19.17 -4.13 -13.25
CA PRO A 134 18.35 -4.21 -12.06
C PRO A 134 19.35 -4.21 -10.90
N ILE A 135 19.19 -3.31 -9.94
CA ILE A 135 20.01 -3.37 -8.73
C ILE A 135 19.82 -4.79 -8.22
N GLU A 136 20.87 -5.60 -8.30
CA GLU A 136 20.83 -6.99 -7.87
C GLU A 136 20.17 -7.01 -6.50
N MET A 137 19.05 -7.73 -6.39
CA MET A 137 18.51 -8.16 -5.11
C MET A 137 19.68 -8.84 -4.39
N LYS A 138 20.31 -8.13 -3.46
CA LYS A 138 21.30 -8.70 -2.54
C LYS A 138 20.57 -9.65 -1.60
N PHE A 139 20.27 -10.84 -2.09
CA PHE A 139 20.08 -12.03 -1.29
C PHE A 139 21.25 -12.96 -1.56
N SER A 140 22.35 -12.73 -0.85
CA SER A 140 23.08 -13.83 -0.22
C SER A 140 23.85 -13.29 0.98
N HIS A 141 23.44 -13.79 2.15
CA HIS A 141 24.34 -13.98 3.28
C HIS A 141 25.52 -14.80 2.77
N CYS A 142 26.73 -14.23 2.78
CA CYS A 142 27.93 -15.03 2.93
C CYS A 142 29.03 -14.20 3.61
N LEU A 143 29.34 -14.68 4.81
CA LEU A 143 30.47 -14.39 5.68
C LEU A 143 31.77 -14.08 4.92
N SER A 144 32.51 -13.06 5.38
CA SER A 144 33.88 -13.21 5.93
C SER A 144 34.58 -11.85 6.05
N ARG A 145 34.97 -11.52 7.29
CA ARG A 145 36.31 -11.03 7.67
C ARG A 145 36.84 -9.80 6.92
N TRP A 146 36.73 -8.62 7.53
CA TRP A 146 37.76 -7.89 8.29
C TRP A 146 37.13 -6.64 8.89
#